data_AF-A0AAU9RA46-F1
#
_entry.id   AF-A0AAU9RA46-F1
#
_cell.length_a   1.000
_cell.length_b   1.000
_cell.length_c   1.000
_cell.angle_alpha   90.00
_cell.angle_beta   90.00
_cell.angle_gamma   90.00
#
_symmetry.space_group_name_H-M   'P 1'
#
loop_
_entity.id
_entity.type
_entity.pdbx_description
1 polymer ?
#
loop_
_entity_poly.entity_id
_entity_poly.type
_entity_poly.pdbx_seq_one_letter_code
_entity_poly.pdbx_strand_id
1 'polypeptide(L)'
;MGTAWFRWQDAEYQLLIQQNREERVIKAAAWWVEDKETKDILGGRDEKTGGTWLGCSKQGRVAFLVNVTRRTSLTLAGAEVLTVQFLKGKMTPSEFAKELGRNKNMSSGLTFHLVVADMHSKSMVYISKKSPTKEVDEIKEIVPGFHFITSTGLYDLASPEYKHLKDMYSEVNSGSENRAYLMKKITGKLMNDDRAIVGEGECGTSKAGQKGYYYGTTMLEVKPTGKAWFFEDYFQNGEHKEHNFNFDIKSE
;
A
#
# COMPACT_ATOMS: atom_id res chain seq x y z
N MET A 1 -7.14 -9.53 5.54
CA MET A 1 -7.13 -8.06 5.38
C MET A 1 -5.70 -7.56 5.23
N GLY A 2 -5.41 -6.72 4.23
CA GLY A 2 -4.09 -6.13 4.02
C GLY A 2 -3.66 -5.19 5.17
N THR A 3 -2.36 -4.95 5.29
CA THR A 3 -1.78 -4.00 6.27
C THR A 3 -0.59 -3.28 5.66
N ALA A 4 -0.30 -2.06 6.13
CA ALA A 4 0.89 -1.32 5.72
C ALA A 4 1.54 -0.59 6.89
N TRP A 5 2.87 -0.71 6.98
CA TRP A 5 3.73 0.06 7.87
C TRP A 5 4.51 1.05 7.04
N PHE A 6 4.60 2.31 7.46
CA PHE A 6 5.46 3.24 6.76
C PHE A 6 6.06 4.34 7.64
N ARG A 7 7.33 4.64 7.40
CA ARG A 7 8.05 5.78 7.93
C ARG A 7 8.06 6.87 6.87
N TRP A 8 7.64 8.07 7.25
CA TRP A 8 7.49 9.21 6.37
C TRP A 8 8.34 10.37 6.85
N GLN A 9 9.21 10.89 5.98
CA GLN A 9 10.08 12.03 6.22
C GLN A 9 10.84 11.99 7.55
N ASP A 10 11.61 10.93 7.78
CA ASP A 10 12.54 10.87 8.91
C ASP A 10 14.00 11.05 8.47
N ALA A 11 14.93 10.96 9.43
CA ALA A 11 16.35 11.21 9.19
C ALA A 11 17.00 10.24 8.18
N GLU A 12 16.47 9.03 8.04
CA GLU A 12 17.04 7.96 7.20
C GLU A 12 16.27 7.77 5.89
N TYR A 13 14.96 8.04 5.91
CA TYR A 13 14.05 7.77 4.81
C TYR A 13 13.19 8.98 4.51
N GLN A 14 13.09 9.30 3.22
CA GLN A 14 11.98 10.13 2.77
C GLN A 14 10.68 9.33 2.85
N LEU A 15 10.70 8.10 2.35
CA LEU A 15 9.65 7.12 2.53
C LEU A 15 10.27 5.75 2.73
N LEU A 16 9.84 5.02 3.75
CA LEU A 16 9.97 3.58 3.80
C LEU A 16 8.58 3.02 4.02
N ILE A 17 8.06 2.25 3.07
CA ILE A 17 6.80 1.54 3.23
C ILE A 17 7.03 0.05 3.07
N GLN A 18 6.29 -0.70 3.87
CA GLN A 18 6.04 -2.10 3.63
C GLN A 18 4.53 -2.37 3.67
N GLN A 19 4.06 -3.10 2.69
CA GLN A 19 2.67 -3.57 2.60
C GLN A 19 2.64 -5.08 2.48
N ASN A 20 1.75 -5.71 3.25
CA ASN A 20 1.43 -7.13 3.10
C ASN A 20 0.17 -7.27 2.24
N ARG A 21 0.25 -8.12 1.22
CA ARG A 21 -0.86 -8.38 0.30
C ARG A 21 -1.59 -9.67 0.68
N GLU A 22 -2.90 -9.65 0.52
CA GLU A 22 -3.74 -10.85 0.58
C GLU A 22 -3.71 -11.66 -0.72
N GLU A 23 -4.23 -12.88 -0.67
CA GLU A 23 -4.34 -13.82 -1.79
C GLU A 23 -5.21 -13.26 -2.93
N ARG A 24 -4.55 -12.60 -3.89
CA ARG A 24 -5.14 -12.23 -5.18
C ARG A 24 -4.17 -12.57 -6.31
N VAL A 25 -4.74 -12.84 -7.47
CA VAL A 25 -3.99 -13.06 -8.71
C VAL A 25 -3.60 -11.68 -9.27
N ILE A 26 -2.37 -11.26 -9.00
CA ILE A 26 -1.78 -9.99 -9.48
C ILE A 26 -0.45 -10.35 -10.14
N LYS A 27 -0.16 -9.81 -11.33
CA LYS A 27 1.16 -9.97 -11.95
C LYS A 27 2.22 -9.43 -11.00
N ALA A 28 3.33 -10.16 -10.89
CA ALA A 28 4.51 -9.73 -10.16
C ALA A 28 4.93 -8.31 -10.57
N ALA A 29 5.52 -7.58 -9.64
CA ALA A 29 5.94 -6.21 -9.86
C ALA A 29 6.89 -6.12 -11.06
N ALA A 30 6.62 -5.15 -11.91
CA ALA A 30 7.43 -4.79 -13.07
C ALA A 30 7.16 -3.33 -13.43
N TRP A 31 8.05 -2.74 -14.25
CA TRP A 31 7.74 -1.51 -14.95
C TRP A 31 6.70 -1.79 -16.04
N TRP A 32 5.62 -1.01 -16.11
CA TRP A 32 4.50 -1.26 -17.04
C TRP A 32 4.77 -0.78 -18.46
N VAL A 33 5.96 -1.12 -18.99
CA VAL A 33 6.54 -0.56 -20.22
C VAL A 33 5.71 -0.78 -21.47
N GLU A 34 4.74 -1.72 -21.46
CA GLU A 34 3.92 -2.02 -22.63
C GLU A 34 2.87 -0.94 -22.94
N ASP A 35 2.47 -0.12 -21.96
CA ASP A 35 1.46 0.93 -22.13
C ASP A 35 2.08 2.32 -21.97
N LYS A 36 2.00 3.15 -23.02
CA LYS A 36 2.60 4.48 -23.06
C LYS A 36 2.14 5.38 -21.91
N GLU A 37 0.89 5.26 -21.46
CA GLU A 37 0.30 6.09 -20.41
C GLU A 37 0.71 5.63 -19.00
N THR A 38 1.20 4.40 -18.86
CA THR A 38 1.56 3.81 -17.57
C THR A 38 2.99 3.27 -17.50
N LYS A 39 3.80 3.42 -18.56
CA LYS A 39 5.19 2.93 -18.70
C LYS A 39 6.16 3.35 -17.61
N ASP A 40 5.84 4.44 -16.90
CA ASP A 40 6.64 4.96 -15.81
C ASP A 40 6.15 4.49 -14.44
N ILE A 41 5.18 3.57 -14.37
CA ILE A 41 4.67 2.95 -13.14
C ILE A 41 5.43 1.64 -12.88
N LEU A 42 5.88 1.48 -11.63
CA LEU A 42 6.39 0.24 -11.05
C LEU A 42 5.40 -0.27 -10.00
N GLY A 43 5.01 -1.52 -10.12
CA GLY A 43 4.16 -2.20 -9.14
C GLY A 43 3.55 -3.47 -9.70
N GLY A 44 2.93 -4.27 -8.83
CA GLY A 44 2.14 -5.41 -9.29
C GLY A 44 0.91 -4.96 -10.07
N ARG A 45 0.48 -5.71 -11.08
CA ARG A 45 -0.66 -5.34 -11.93
C ARG A 45 -1.78 -6.38 -11.86
N ASP A 46 -2.96 -5.97 -11.39
CA ASP A 46 -4.14 -6.84 -11.39
C ASP A 46 -4.59 -7.04 -12.84
N GLU A 47 -4.61 -8.28 -13.33
CA GLU A 47 -4.99 -8.57 -14.73
C GLU A 47 -6.46 -8.29 -15.01
N LYS A 48 -7.32 -8.36 -13.99
CA LYS A 48 -8.76 -8.18 -14.14
C LYS A 48 -9.14 -6.72 -14.19
N THR A 49 -8.46 -5.88 -13.43
CA THR A 49 -8.85 -4.47 -13.25
C THR A 49 -7.83 -3.49 -13.82
N GLY A 50 -6.62 -3.95 -14.14
CA GLY A 50 -5.50 -3.11 -14.57
C GLY A 50 -4.94 -2.23 -13.46
N GLY A 51 -5.39 -2.39 -12.22
CA GLY A 51 -4.99 -1.59 -11.07
C GLY A 51 -3.74 -2.11 -10.34
N THR A 52 -3.33 -1.39 -9.30
CA THR A 52 -2.27 -1.81 -8.36
C THR A 52 -2.63 -1.51 -6.91
N TRP A 53 -2.15 -2.34 -5.99
CA TRP A 53 -2.30 -2.14 -4.54
C TRP A 53 -1.19 -1.30 -3.93
N LEU A 54 -0.01 -1.31 -4.52
CA LEU A 54 1.11 -0.44 -4.18
C LEU A 54 1.94 -0.26 -5.44
N GLY A 55 2.14 1.00 -5.80
CA GLY A 55 3.03 1.35 -6.89
C GLY A 55 3.71 2.68 -6.66
N CYS A 56 4.76 2.90 -7.43
CA CYS A 56 5.42 4.19 -7.55
C CYS A 56 5.67 4.52 -9.03
N SER A 57 5.82 5.80 -9.34
CA SER A 57 6.23 6.25 -10.66
C SER A 57 7.68 6.73 -10.66
N LYS A 58 8.30 6.79 -11.84
CA LYS A 58 9.63 7.40 -12.01
C LYS A 58 9.66 8.88 -11.61
N GLN A 59 8.51 9.55 -11.58
CA GLN A 59 8.33 10.95 -11.18
C GLN A 59 8.05 11.10 -9.68
N GLY A 60 8.32 10.08 -8.85
CA GLY A 60 8.20 10.24 -7.40
C GLY A 60 6.76 10.20 -6.88
N ARG A 61 5.79 9.77 -7.68
CA ARG A 61 4.43 9.54 -7.19
C ARG A 61 4.36 8.17 -6.56
N VAL A 62 3.71 8.05 -5.41
CA VAL A 62 3.48 6.78 -4.71
C VAL A 62 2.01 6.67 -4.35
N ALA A 63 1.41 5.51 -4.55
CA ALA A 63 0.05 5.24 -4.10
C ALA A 63 -0.09 3.80 -3.61
N PHE A 64 -0.85 3.63 -2.52
CA PHE A 64 -1.12 2.30 -1.99
C PHE A 64 -2.46 2.19 -1.27
N LEU A 65 -2.98 0.97 -1.21
CA LEU A 65 -4.27 0.60 -0.61
C LEU A 65 -4.11 -0.43 0.50
N VAL A 66 -4.94 -0.38 1.54
CA VAL A 66 -4.89 -1.41 2.62
C VAL A 66 -6.16 -2.23 2.71
N ASN A 67 -7.31 -1.69 2.30
CA ASN A 67 -8.55 -2.45 2.18
C ASN A 67 -9.26 -2.06 0.89
N VAL A 68 -9.90 -3.04 0.24
CA VAL A 68 -10.83 -2.86 -0.85
C VAL A 68 -11.99 -3.82 -0.59
N THR A 69 -13.16 -3.31 -0.15
CA THR A 69 -14.32 -4.20 0.01
C THR A 69 -14.68 -4.77 -1.35
N ARG A 70 -15.00 -6.07 -1.33
CA ARG A 70 -15.28 -6.89 -2.51
C ARG A 70 -16.30 -6.22 -3.43
N ARG A 71 -15.99 -6.36 -4.72
CA ARG A 71 -16.84 -6.11 -5.89
C ARG A 71 -18.31 -6.33 -5.55
N THR A 72 -19.10 -5.27 -5.62
CA THR A 72 -20.52 -5.46 -5.87
C THR A 72 -20.65 -6.04 -7.28
N SER A 73 -21.69 -6.84 -7.53
CA SER A 73 -21.97 -7.47 -8.85
C SER A 73 -22.07 -6.49 -10.03
N LEU A 74 -21.99 -5.18 -9.76
CA LEU A 74 -22.18 -4.08 -10.69
C LEU A 74 -20.88 -3.52 -11.28
N THR A 75 -19.70 -3.85 -10.75
CA THR A 75 -18.42 -3.33 -11.28
C THR A 75 -17.30 -4.37 -11.28
N LEU A 76 -16.59 -4.46 -12.42
CA LEU A 76 -15.39 -5.31 -12.55
C LEU A 76 -14.16 -4.68 -11.88
N ALA A 77 -14.11 -3.35 -11.77
CA ALA A 77 -12.98 -2.58 -11.24
C ALA A 77 -13.15 -2.27 -9.74
N GLY A 78 -12.12 -2.54 -8.92
CA GLY A 78 -12.05 -2.12 -7.53
C GLY A 78 -11.26 -0.84 -7.33
N ALA A 79 -11.02 -0.44 -6.07
CA ALA A 79 -10.32 0.80 -5.73
C ALA A 79 -8.86 0.84 -6.20
N GLU A 80 -8.26 -0.29 -6.56
CA GLU A 80 -6.92 -0.39 -7.15
C GLU A 80 -6.74 0.37 -8.48
N VAL A 81 -7.82 0.82 -9.13
CA VAL A 81 -7.69 1.72 -10.30
C VAL A 81 -7.38 3.17 -9.88
N LEU A 82 -7.74 3.56 -8.66
CA LEU A 82 -7.50 4.91 -8.14
C LEU A 82 -6.00 5.15 -7.92
N THR A 83 -5.25 4.12 -7.52
CA THR A 83 -3.79 4.21 -7.40
C THR A 83 -3.16 4.51 -8.76
N VAL A 84 -3.57 3.81 -9.82
CA VAL A 84 -3.08 4.03 -11.18
C VAL A 84 -3.44 5.43 -11.68
N GLN A 85 -4.66 5.90 -11.41
CA GLN A 85 -5.08 7.26 -11.76
C GLN A 85 -4.18 8.32 -11.10
N PHE A 86 -3.82 8.15 -9.83
CA PHE A 86 -2.89 9.06 -9.16
C PHE A 86 -1.47 8.96 -9.72
N LEU A 87 -0.96 7.74 -9.91
CA LEU A 87 0.42 7.46 -10.31
C LEU A 87 0.78 8.02 -11.69
N LYS A 88 -0.16 7.95 -12.65
CA LYS A 88 0.01 8.56 -13.99
C LYS A 88 -0.46 10.01 -14.08
N GLY A 89 -1.19 10.48 -13.07
CA GLY A 89 -1.79 11.81 -13.03
C GLY A 89 -0.79 12.91 -12.69
N LYS A 90 -1.29 14.14 -12.71
CA LYS A 90 -0.50 15.35 -12.36
C LYS A 90 -1.04 16.12 -11.15
N MET A 91 -2.23 15.77 -10.66
CA MET A 91 -2.82 16.40 -9.46
C MET A 91 -1.95 16.14 -8.25
N THR A 92 -1.63 17.16 -7.46
CA THR A 92 -0.99 17.00 -6.15
C THR A 92 -1.79 16.03 -5.26
N PRO A 93 -1.18 15.41 -4.24
CA PRO A 93 -1.90 14.54 -3.29
C PRO A 93 -3.21 15.16 -2.77
N SER A 94 -3.16 16.44 -2.37
CA SER A 94 -4.31 17.19 -1.85
C SER A 94 -5.37 17.50 -2.92
N GLU A 95 -4.98 17.82 -4.15
CA GLU A 95 -5.94 18.02 -5.25
C GLU A 95 -6.66 16.73 -5.61
N PHE A 96 -5.91 15.63 -5.71
CA PHE A 96 -6.47 14.31 -6.01
C PHE A 96 -7.45 13.87 -4.92
N ALA A 97 -7.12 14.09 -3.65
CA ALA A 97 -8.02 13.79 -2.53
C ALA A 97 -9.31 14.63 -2.58
N LYS A 98 -9.19 15.93 -2.88
CA LYS A 98 -10.36 16.82 -3.03
C LYS A 98 -11.24 16.42 -4.21
N GLU A 99 -10.64 16.03 -5.33
CA GLU A 99 -11.37 15.54 -6.50
C GLU A 99 -12.13 14.25 -6.17
N LEU A 100 -11.49 13.29 -5.49
CA LEU A 100 -12.15 12.06 -5.02
C LEU A 100 -13.34 12.32 -4.09
N GLY A 101 -13.25 13.36 -3.25
CA GLY A 101 -14.33 13.77 -2.36
C GLY A 101 -15.50 14.45 -3.08
N ARG A 102 -15.23 15.20 -4.16
CA ARG A 102 -16.25 15.97 -4.90
C ARG A 102 -16.91 15.15 -6.01
N ASN A 103 -16.13 14.36 -6.73
CA ASN A 103 -16.57 13.63 -7.90
C ASN A 103 -17.08 12.23 -7.53
N LYS A 104 -18.39 12.14 -7.27
CA LYS A 104 -19.06 10.91 -6.86
C LYS A 104 -18.84 9.75 -7.83
N ASN A 105 -18.69 10.02 -9.12
CA ASN A 105 -18.49 8.99 -10.14
C ASN A 105 -17.13 8.31 -10.02
N MET A 106 -16.10 9.04 -9.58
CA MET A 106 -14.73 8.53 -9.48
C MET A 106 -14.59 7.45 -8.41
N SER A 107 -15.37 7.53 -7.33
CA SER A 107 -15.32 6.59 -6.20
C SER A 107 -16.61 5.80 -5.99
N SER A 108 -17.56 5.84 -6.94
CA SER A 108 -18.88 5.23 -6.80
C SER A 108 -18.79 3.72 -6.59
N GLY A 109 -19.50 3.20 -5.58
CA GLY A 109 -19.51 1.77 -5.28
C GLY A 109 -18.22 1.23 -4.64
N LEU A 110 -17.22 2.09 -4.44
CA LEU A 110 -15.93 1.72 -3.86
C LEU A 110 -15.86 2.00 -2.36
N THR A 111 -15.07 1.20 -1.67
CA THR A 111 -14.59 1.49 -0.31
C THR A 111 -13.09 1.24 -0.30
N PHE A 112 -12.36 2.07 0.45
CA PHE A 112 -10.92 2.04 0.46
C PHE A 112 -10.31 2.76 1.65
N HIS A 113 -9.11 2.31 1.99
CA HIS A 113 -8.10 3.08 2.69
C HIS A 113 -6.97 3.33 1.70
N LEU A 114 -6.93 4.53 1.12
CA LEU A 114 -6.00 4.94 0.07
C LEU A 114 -5.02 5.95 0.64
N VAL A 115 -3.74 5.77 0.32
CA VAL A 115 -2.72 6.80 0.54
C VAL A 115 -2.11 7.17 -0.80
N VAL A 116 -1.94 8.47 -1.01
CA VAL A 116 -1.26 9.05 -2.17
C VAL A 116 -0.17 9.98 -1.68
N ALA A 117 1.01 9.92 -2.29
CA ALA A 117 2.16 10.72 -1.91
C ALA A 117 2.95 11.20 -3.13
N ASP A 118 3.56 12.36 -2.97
CA ASP A 118 4.48 12.93 -3.94
C ASP A 118 5.81 13.24 -3.27
N MET A 119 6.88 12.62 -3.76
CA MET A 119 8.22 12.75 -3.18
C MET A 119 8.81 14.14 -3.44
N HIS A 120 8.45 14.81 -4.53
CA HIS A 120 8.95 16.15 -4.80
C HIS A 120 8.34 17.19 -3.88
N SER A 121 7.01 17.22 -3.80
CA SER A 121 6.30 18.15 -2.92
C SER A 121 6.36 17.75 -1.45
N LYS A 122 6.91 16.57 -1.12
CA LYS A 122 6.93 15.98 0.23
C LYS A 122 5.55 16.00 0.90
N SER A 123 4.51 15.73 0.12
CA SER A 123 3.14 15.67 0.61
C SER A 123 2.61 14.24 0.53
N MET A 124 1.89 13.84 1.57
CA MET A 124 1.23 12.55 1.65
C MET A 124 -0.15 12.73 2.25
N VAL A 125 -1.16 12.14 1.60
CA VAL A 125 -2.56 12.26 2.00
C VAL A 125 -3.18 10.88 2.10
N TYR A 126 -3.83 10.65 3.24
CA TYR A 126 -4.69 9.51 3.50
C TYR A 126 -6.15 9.86 3.19
N ILE A 127 -6.84 8.92 2.57
CA ILE A 127 -8.22 9.05 2.10
C ILE A 127 -8.97 7.78 2.48
N SER A 128 -10.03 7.92 3.29
CA SER A 128 -10.87 6.82 3.74
C SER A 128 -12.28 6.92 3.20
N LYS A 129 -12.78 5.82 2.62
CA LYS A 129 -14.18 5.62 2.29
C LYS A 129 -14.63 4.25 2.76
N LYS A 130 -15.51 4.21 3.77
CA LYS A 130 -15.99 3.03 4.49
C LYS A 130 -17.35 2.55 3.99
N SER A 131 -18.08 3.38 3.23
CA SER A 131 -19.38 3.02 2.66
C SER A 131 -19.43 3.22 1.14
N PRO A 132 -19.90 2.22 0.36
CA PRO A 132 -19.94 2.31 -1.10
C PRO A 132 -20.96 3.35 -1.62
N THR A 133 -21.93 3.72 -0.79
CA THR A 133 -23.04 4.62 -1.14
C THR A 133 -22.87 6.05 -0.61
N LYS A 134 -21.86 6.29 0.23
CA LYS A 134 -21.58 7.62 0.81
C LYS A 134 -20.40 8.29 0.10
N GLU A 135 -20.16 9.54 0.48
CA GLU A 135 -18.95 10.29 0.10
C GLU A 135 -17.73 9.80 0.91
N VAL A 136 -16.56 10.38 0.65
CA VAL A 136 -15.33 10.12 1.40
C VAL A 136 -15.55 10.50 2.87
N ASP A 137 -15.19 9.62 3.80
CA ASP A 137 -15.38 9.84 5.24
C ASP A 137 -14.27 10.72 5.83
N GLU A 138 -13.04 10.55 5.34
CA GLU A 138 -11.87 11.22 5.91
C GLU A 138 -10.84 11.54 4.81
N ILE A 139 -10.33 12.76 4.83
CA ILE A 139 -9.13 13.18 4.11
C ILE A 139 -8.18 13.77 5.14
N LYS A 140 -6.99 13.18 5.27
CA LYS A 140 -6.01 13.58 6.28
C LYS A 140 -4.62 13.70 5.67
N GLU A 141 -4.00 14.85 5.84
CA GLU A 141 -2.58 15.01 5.53
C GLU A 141 -1.73 14.25 6.55
N ILE A 142 -0.77 13.48 6.07
CA ILE A 142 0.08 12.64 6.90
C ILE A 142 1.35 13.42 7.26
N VAL A 143 1.49 13.67 8.55
CA VAL A 143 2.67 14.34 9.11
C VAL A 143 3.89 13.40 9.12
N PRO A 144 5.12 13.95 9.09
CA PRO A 144 6.33 13.16 9.27
C PRO A 144 6.27 12.29 10.53
N GLY A 145 6.69 11.02 10.42
CA GLY A 145 6.61 10.08 11.53
C GLY A 145 6.51 8.63 11.10
N PHE A 146 6.13 7.78 12.04
CA PHE A 146 5.96 6.35 11.81
C PHE A 146 4.49 5.98 11.95
N HIS A 147 3.94 5.33 10.93
CA HIS A 147 2.51 5.10 10.79
C HIS A 147 2.21 3.63 10.49
N PHE A 148 1.00 3.22 10.86
CA PHE A 148 0.44 1.92 10.55
C PHE A 148 -0.97 2.07 10.00
N ILE A 149 -1.32 1.30 8.97
CA ILE A 149 -2.68 1.28 8.41
C ILE A 149 -3.19 -0.15 8.37
N THR A 150 -4.44 -0.31 8.75
CA THR A 150 -5.21 -1.56 8.68
C THR A 150 -6.51 -1.32 7.91
N SER A 151 -7.39 -2.33 7.89
CA SER A 151 -8.75 -2.22 7.40
C SER A 151 -9.68 -1.34 8.25
N THR A 152 -9.24 -0.90 9.43
CA THR A 152 -10.04 -0.11 10.37
C THR A 152 -9.64 1.37 10.37
N GLY A 153 -8.40 1.69 9.99
CA GLY A 153 -7.95 3.07 9.80
C GLY A 153 -6.43 3.27 9.77
N LEU A 154 -6.03 4.53 9.91
CA LEU A 154 -4.65 5.02 10.00
C LEU A 154 -4.29 5.32 11.47
N TYR A 155 -3.11 4.87 11.88
CA TYR A 155 -2.56 4.99 13.23
C TYR A 155 -1.20 5.69 13.20
N ASP A 156 -1.07 6.77 13.99
CA ASP A 156 0.19 7.48 14.18
C ASP A 156 0.96 6.91 15.39
N LEU A 157 2.03 6.18 15.12
CA LEU A 157 2.80 5.47 16.14
C LEU A 157 3.73 6.37 16.96
N ALA A 158 3.75 7.68 16.69
CA ALA A 158 4.28 8.65 17.65
C ALA A 158 3.34 8.85 18.85
N SER A 159 2.04 8.55 18.70
CA SER A 159 1.06 8.64 19.79
C SER A 159 1.34 7.60 20.88
N PRO A 160 1.31 8.00 22.17
CA PRO A 160 1.42 7.06 23.30
C PRO A 160 0.36 5.95 23.29
N GLU A 161 -0.82 6.23 22.70
CA GLU A 161 -1.92 5.25 22.57
C GLU A 161 -1.50 4.00 21.78
N TYR A 162 -0.65 4.18 20.77
CA TYR A 162 -0.22 3.11 19.87
C TYR A 162 1.22 2.65 20.13
N LYS A 163 1.75 2.96 21.32
CA LYS A 163 3.10 2.56 21.73
C LYS A 163 3.32 1.04 21.62
N HIS A 164 2.32 0.24 22.00
CA HIS A 164 2.40 -1.22 21.90
C HIS A 164 2.65 -1.72 20.45
N LEU A 165 2.03 -1.07 19.44
CA LEU A 165 2.26 -1.39 18.03
C LEU A 165 3.70 -1.07 17.61
N LYS A 166 4.24 0.05 18.09
CA LYS A 166 5.62 0.47 17.85
C LYS A 166 6.65 -0.44 18.54
N ASP A 167 6.37 -0.85 19.77
CA ASP A 167 7.21 -1.76 20.54
C ASP A 167 7.26 -3.14 19.85
N MET A 168 6.10 -3.67 19.42
CA MET A 168 6.03 -4.90 18.63
C MET A 168 6.85 -4.84 17.33
N TYR A 169 6.80 -3.71 16.61
CA TYR A 169 7.65 -3.52 15.43
C TYR A 169 9.14 -3.57 15.81
N SER A 170 9.53 -2.89 16.89
CA SER A 170 10.92 -2.75 17.32
C SER A 170 11.53 -4.06 17.84
N GLU A 171 10.78 -4.82 18.63
CA GLU A 171 11.19 -6.15 19.14
C GLU A 171 11.51 -7.13 18.02
N VAL A 172 10.77 -7.03 16.94
CA VAL A 172 10.94 -7.94 15.83
C VAL A 172 12.06 -7.42 14.94
N ASN A 173 12.21 -6.10 14.76
CA ASN A 173 13.32 -5.50 14.00
C ASN A 173 14.73 -5.72 14.59
N SER A 174 14.87 -6.02 15.88
CA SER A 174 16.17 -6.16 16.57
C SER A 174 16.89 -7.51 16.39
N GLY A 175 16.32 -8.46 15.63
CA GLY A 175 16.78 -9.87 15.67
C GLY A 175 16.83 -10.66 14.35
N SER A 176 16.78 -10.05 13.15
CA SER A 176 16.94 -10.86 11.92
C SER A 176 17.58 -10.11 10.75
N GLU A 177 18.39 -10.82 9.97
CA GLU A 177 19.01 -10.33 8.73
C GLU A 177 18.03 -10.23 7.55
N ASN A 178 16.85 -10.87 7.62
CA ASN A 178 15.84 -10.86 6.54
C ASN A 178 14.61 -10.01 6.92
N ARG A 179 14.61 -8.75 6.48
CA ARG A 179 13.54 -7.76 6.73
C ARG A 179 12.14 -8.24 6.30
N ALA A 180 12.03 -9.01 5.21
CA ALA A 180 10.75 -9.49 4.68
C ALA A 180 10.11 -10.55 5.59
N TYR A 181 10.90 -11.55 6.01
CA TYR A 181 10.46 -12.59 6.95
C TYR A 181 10.01 -12.00 8.29
N LEU A 182 10.78 -11.03 8.79
CA LEU A 182 10.57 -10.37 10.06
C LEU A 182 9.22 -9.68 10.15
N MET A 183 8.88 -9.00 9.07
CA MET A 183 7.68 -8.21 9.00
C MET A 183 6.45 -9.04 8.66
N LYS A 184 6.62 -10.18 7.96
CA LYS A 184 5.58 -11.23 7.90
C LYS A 184 5.25 -11.75 9.30
N LYS A 185 6.25 -11.93 10.16
CA LYS A 185 6.07 -12.32 11.57
C LYS A 185 5.36 -11.24 12.40
N ILE A 186 5.71 -9.95 12.24
CA ILE A 186 4.99 -8.83 12.88
C ILE A 186 3.51 -8.85 12.49
N THR A 187 3.25 -8.97 11.19
CA THR A 187 1.89 -9.00 10.64
C THR A 187 1.08 -10.17 11.17
N GLY A 188 1.68 -11.36 11.25
CA GLY A 188 1.05 -12.53 11.86
C GLY A 188 0.76 -12.34 13.36
N LYS A 189 1.63 -11.67 14.11
CA LYS A 189 1.37 -11.32 15.52
C LYS A 189 0.20 -10.35 15.66
N LEU A 190 0.16 -9.28 14.85
CA LEU A 190 -0.91 -8.27 14.89
C LEU A 190 -2.28 -8.83 14.53
N MET A 191 -2.34 -9.75 13.57
CA MET A 191 -3.60 -10.40 13.21
C MET A 191 -4.13 -11.34 14.31
N ASN A 192 -3.28 -11.74 15.25
CA ASN A 192 -3.62 -12.66 16.35
C ASN A 192 -3.67 -11.96 17.72
N ASP A 193 -3.47 -10.64 17.78
CA ASP A 193 -3.57 -9.87 19.01
C ASP A 193 -5.00 -9.32 19.12
N ASP A 194 -5.80 -9.86 20.05
CA ASP A 194 -7.18 -9.42 20.29
C ASP A 194 -7.28 -7.94 20.72
N ARG A 195 -6.15 -7.32 21.11
CA ARG A 195 -6.05 -5.88 21.40
C ARG A 195 -5.67 -5.05 20.18
N ALA A 196 -5.08 -5.65 19.17
CA ALA A 196 -4.85 -5.00 17.89
C ALA A 196 -6.22 -4.87 17.21
N ILE A 197 -6.59 -3.63 16.90
CA ILE A 197 -7.90 -3.31 16.32
C ILE A 197 -7.99 -3.93 14.92
N VAL A 198 -8.52 -5.15 14.82
CA VAL A 198 -8.85 -5.81 13.57
C VAL A 198 -10.27 -6.34 13.67
N GLY A 199 -11.16 -5.83 12.81
CA GLY A 199 -12.49 -6.38 12.68
C GLY A 199 -12.43 -7.85 12.29
N GLU A 200 -13.36 -8.65 12.83
CA GLU A 200 -13.52 -10.06 12.53
C GLU A 200 -13.44 -10.29 11.01
N GLY A 201 -12.38 -10.96 10.60
CA GLY A 201 -12.16 -11.37 9.23
C GLY A 201 -11.22 -12.54 9.28
N GLU A 202 -11.76 -13.74 9.07
CA GLU A 202 -11.02 -14.99 9.02
C GLU A 202 -9.79 -14.82 8.12
N CYS A 203 -8.61 -14.69 8.73
CA CYS A 203 -7.36 -14.93 8.04
C CYS A 203 -7.30 -16.44 7.87
N GLY A 204 -7.73 -16.92 6.72
CA GLY A 204 -7.63 -18.32 6.33
C GLY A 204 -6.16 -18.74 6.41
N THR A 205 -5.79 -19.34 7.54
CA THR A 205 -4.58 -20.15 7.67
C THR A 205 -4.82 -21.50 6.99
N SER A 206 -5.26 -21.49 5.73
CA SER A 206 -5.54 -22.70 4.97
C SER A 206 -4.57 -22.82 3.79
N LYS A 207 -3.60 -23.69 4.05
CA LYS A 207 -2.75 -24.47 3.15
C LYS A 207 -3.29 -24.62 1.71
N ALA A 208 -2.32 -24.57 0.77
CA ALA A 208 -2.42 -24.84 -0.66
C ALA A 208 -3.01 -23.70 -1.50
N GLY A 209 -2.14 -22.77 -1.90
CA GLY A 209 -2.45 -21.82 -2.96
C GLY A 209 -2.88 -22.57 -4.22
N GLN A 210 -4.11 -22.30 -4.67
CA GLN A 210 -4.53 -22.61 -6.03
C GLN A 210 -3.50 -22.03 -7.03
N LYS A 211 -3.34 -22.66 -8.21
CA LYS A 211 -2.46 -22.14 -9.27
C LYS A 211 -2.75 -20.65 -9.54
N GLY A 212 -1.73 -19.80 -9.42
CA GLY A 212 -1.79 -18.39 -9.82
C GLY A 212 -2.06 -17.37 -8.71
N TYR A 213 -2.23 -17.75 -7.44
CA TYR A 213 -2.35 -16.76 -6.35
C TYR A 213 -0.97 -16.30 -5.88
N TYR A 214 -0.82 -14.99 -5.69
CA TYR A 214 0.40 -14.36 -5.22
C TYR A 214 0.16 -13.80 -3.82
N TYR A 215 0.70 -14.45 -2.80
CA TYR A 215 0.83 -13.85 -1.47
C TYR A 215 2.19 -13.21 -1.42
N GLY A 216 2.27 -11.95 -1.00
CA GLY A 216 3.56 -11.29 -1.00
C GLY A 216 3.64 -10.07 -0.12
N THR A 217 4.87 -9.72 0.19
CA THR A 217 5.24 -8.50 0.87
C THR A 217 5.92 -7.60 -0.15
N THR A 218 5.45 -6.36 -0.23
CA THR A 218 6.06 -5.33 -1.07
C THR A 218 6.67 -4.26 -0.19
N MET A 219 7.88 -3.85 -0.53
CA MET A 219 8.58 -2.75 0.13
C MET A 219 8.95 -1.70 -0.90
N LEU A 220 8.82 -0.43 -0.51
CA LEU A 220 9.39 0.69 -1.25
C LEU A 220 10.17 1.57 -0.27
N GLU A 221 11.43 1.77 -0.58
CA GLU A 221 12.32 2.69 0.08
C GLU A 221 12.63 3.84 -0.87
N VAL A 222 12.54 5.07 -0.37
CA VAL A 222 12.97 6.31 -1.04
C VAL A 222 13.84 7.08 -0.06
N LYS A 223 15.11 7.27 -0.41
CA LYS A 223 16.05 8.08 0.36
C LYS A 223 15.83 9.58 0.12
N PRO A 224 16.28 10.46 1.03
CA PRO A 224 16.28 11.91 0.79
C PRO A 224 17.02 12.34 -0.48
N THR A 225 17.95 11.52 -0.96
CA THR A 225 18.71 11.74 -2.20
C THR A 225 17.92 11.45 -3.48
N GLY A 226 16.70 10.90 -3.38
CA GLY A 226 15.91 10.45 -4.53
C GLY A 226 16.25 9.02 -4.99
N LYS A 227 17.26 8.36 -4.40
CA LYS A 227 17.51 6.93 -4.63
C LYS A 227 16.36 6.11 -4.09
N ALA A 228 15.84 5.20 -4.90
CA ALA A 228 14.72 4.35 -4.56
C ALA A 228 15.04 2.86 -4.76
N TRP A 229 14.49 2.05 -3.87
CA TRP A 229 14.55 0.60 -3.91
C TRP A 229 13.15 0.03 -3.72
N PHE A 230 12.70 -0.78 -4.67
CA PHE A 230 11.43 -1.49 -4.61
C PHE A 230 11.72 -2.99 -4.57
N PHE A 231 11.11 -3.67 -3.60
CA PHE A 231 11.27 -5.10 -3.39
C PHE A 231 9.91 -5.77 -3.30
N GLU A 232 9.80 -6.97 -3.87
CA GLU A 232 8.63 -7.82 -3.72
C GLU A 232 9.10 -9.27 -3.46
N ASP A 233 8.72 -9.84 -2.32
CA ASP A 233 8.77 -11.29 -2.07
C ASP A 233 7.35 -11.81 -2.25
N TYR A 234 7.17 -12.81 -3.10
CA TYR A 234 5.88 -13.41 -3.37
C TYR A 234 5.95 -14.92 -3.60
N PHE A 235 4.88 -15.62 -3.25
CA PHE A 235 4.73 -17.05 -3.50
C PHE A 235 4.01 -17.28 -4.83
N GLN A 236 4.59 -18.08 -5.73
CA GLN A 236 3.98 -18.44 -7.00
C GLN A 236 4.30 -19.89 -7.34
N ASN A 237 3.27 -20.69 -7.68
CA ASN A 237 3.42 -22.07 -8.14
C ASN A 237 4.23 -22.99 -7.20
N GLY A 238 4.15 -22.77 -5.88
CA GLY A 238 4.86 -23.60 -4.90
C GLY A 238 6.24 -23.08 -4.50
N GLU A 239 6.70 -21.97 -5.09
CA GLU A 239 8.02 -21.40 -4.85
C GLU A 239 7.93 -19.94 -4.39
N HIS A 240 8.83 -19.56 -3.49
CA HIS A 240 9.09 -18.15 -3.18
C HIS A 240 9.91 -17.52 -4.30
N LYS A 241 9.52 -16.32 -4.72
CA LYS A 241 10.18 -15.53 -5.74
C LYS A 241 10.38 -14.12 -5.23
N GLU A 242 11.48 -13.52 -5.64
CA GLU A 242 11.84 -12.16 -5.25
C GLU A 242 12.11 -11.31 -6.48
N HIS A 243 11.55 -10.11 -6.50
CA HIS A 243 11.87 -9.07 -7.46
C HIS A 243 12.50 -7.88 -6.75
N ASN A 244 13.54 -7.33 -7.37
CA ASN A 244 14.32 -6.22 -6.85
C ASN A 244 14.52 -5.16 -7.94
N PHE A 245 14.17 -3.92 -7.63
CA PHE A 245 14.36 -2.78 -8.53
C PHE A 245 15.09 -1.67 -7.80
N ASN A 246 16.19 -1.20 -8.39
CA ASN A 246 16.90 -0.01 -7.95
C ASN A 246 16.75 1.05 -9.04
N PHE A 247 16.38 2.28 -8.66
CA PHE A 247 16.17 3.37 -9.59
C PHE A 247 16.28 4.72 -8.86
N ASP A 248 16.39 5.80 -9.63
CA ASP A 248 16.34 7.15 -9.10
C ASP A 248 14.99 7.77 -9.44
N ILE A 249 14.41 8.49 -8.46
CA ILE A 249 13.32 9.42 -8.73
C ILE A 249 13.88 10.52 -9.65
N LYS A 250 13.24 10.70 -10.81
CA LYS A 250 13.63 11.74 -11.78
C LYS A 250 13.57 13.11 -11.10
N SER A 251 14.56 13.96 -11.35
CA SER A 251 14.45 15.38 -10.96
C SER A 251 13.25 16.03 -11.64
N GLU A 252 12.64 17.01 -10.96
CA GLU A 252 11.63 17.89 -11.57
C GLU A 252 12.16 18.63 -12.80
#